data_AF-A0A2W7LC68-F1
#
_entry.id   AF-A0A2W7LC68-F1
#
_cell.length_a   1.000
_cell.length_b   1.000
_cell.length_c   1.000
_cell.angle_alpha   90.00
_cell.angle_beta   90.00
_cell.angle_gamma   90.00
#
_symmetry.space_group_name_H-M   'P 1'
#
loop_
_entity.id
_entity.type
_entity.pdbx_description
1 polymer ?
#
loop_
_entity_poly.entity_id
_entity_poly.type
_entity_poly.pdbx_seq_one_letter_code
_entity_poly.pdbx_strand_id
1 'polypeptide(L)'
;MPDDANFEAPVAPDVSGVTDLPPEMIQQLKVRLTDAAKLHDVLADPIMFNGGTILVLLLTTLATLLPATNFTWVAPLCSALAGLFVAMERALGFGARWRYHREMRFAYESIIDMLDFLPVIPASERPKYIRDIFTALYAVRSRESAIPNAGTNSAPT
;
A
#
# COMPACT_ATOMS: atom_id res chain seq x y z
N MET A 1 15.59 -22.57 22.05
CA MET A 1 15.20 -21.16 22.25
C MET A 1 15.62 -20.44 20.98
N PRO A 2 14.69 -19.85 20.21
CA PRO A 2 15.09 -18.96 19.14
C PRO A 2 15.56 -17.64 19.78
N ASP A 3 16.71 -17.15 19.36
CA ASP A 3 17.23 -15.87 19.78
C ASP A 3 16.24 -14.77 19.39
N ASP A 4 15.79 -14.01 20.39
CA ASP A 4 15.07 -12.76 20.21
C ASP A 4 16.03 -11.77 19.56
N ALA A 5 16.17 -11.86 18.23
CA ALA A 5 16.80 -10.84 17.43
C ALA A 5 16.00 -9.56 17.65
N ASN A 6 16.49 -8.71 18.55
CA ASN A 6 16.06 -7.33 18.69
C ASN A 6 16.13 -6.72 17.29
N PHE A 7 14.97 -6.63 16.64
CA PHE A 7 14.79 -5.92 15.39
C PHE A 7 15.04 -4.45 15.72
N GLU A 8 16.28 -3.99 15.57
CA GLU A 8 16.56 -2.57 15.57
C GLU A 8 15.73 -1.98 14.44
N ALA A 9 14.78 -1.11 14.82
CA ALA A 9 14.04 -0.35 13.84
C ALA A 9 15.07 0.35 12.94
N PRO A 10 14.86 0.32 11.62
CA PRO A 10 15.81 0.89 10.68
C PRO A 10 16.06 2.37 11.11
N VAL A 11 17.33 2.75 11.30
CA VAL A 11 17.72 4.08 11.81
C VAL A 11 17.61 5.09 10.68
N ALA A 12 16.70 6.06 10.82
CA ALA A 12 16.53 7.14 9.86
C ALA A 12 17.86 7.90 9.67
N PRO A 13 18.18 8.34 8.44
CA PRO A 13 19.43 9.07 8.17
C PRO A 13 19.51 10.33 9.03
N ASP A 14 20.69 10.61 9.60
CA ASP A 14 20.93 11.82 10.38
C ASP A 14 20.94 13.04 9.44
N VAL A 15 19.88 13.85 9.53
CA VAL A 15 19.70 15.10 8.78
C VAL A 15 19.80 16.33 9.68
N SER A 16 20.35 16.19 10.89
CA SER A 16 20.45 17.27 11.89
C SER A 16 21.23 18.51 11.42
N GLY A 17 22.13 18.35 10.44
CA GLY A 17 22.88 19.44 9.81
C GLY A 17 22.20 20.10 8.59
N VAL A 18 21.05 19.59 8.13
CA VAL A 18 20.37 20.09 6.92
C VAL A 18 19.39 21.20 7.29
N THR A 19 19.73 22.43 6.92
CA THR A 19 18.92 23.61 7.23
C THR A 19 17.98 24.01 6.10
N ASP A 20 18.31 23.62 4.86
CA ASP A 20 17.47 23.85 3.68
C ASP A 20 17.71 22.76 2.63
N LEU A 21 16.77 22.63 1.69
CA LEU A 21 16.92 21.74 0.52
C LEU A 21 17.05 22.58 -0.76
N PRO A 22 18.08 22.35 -1.57
CA PRO A 22 18.21 23.03 -2.86
C PRO A 22 17.00 22.74 -3.78
N PRO A 23 16.51 23.71 -4.57
CA PRO A 23 15.36 23.51 -5.46
C PRO A 23 15.52 22.32 -6.42
N GLU A 24 16.73 22.08 -6.92
CA GLU A 24 17.05 20.96 -7.79
C GLU A 24 16.86 19.61 -7.08
N MET A 25 17.22 19.53 -5.79
CA MET A 25 17.06 18.32 -5.00
C MET A 25 15.58 18.05 -4.70
N ILE A 26 14.81 19.11 -4.42
CA ILE A 26 13.36 19.01 -4.25
C ILE A 26 12.71 18.47 -5.53
N GLN A 27 13.08 19.02 -6.70
CA GLN A 27 12.55 18.57 -7.97
C GLN A 27 12.93 17.11 -8.27
N GLN A 28 14.19 16.72 -8.02
CA GLN A 28 14.63 15.33 -8.20
C GLN A 28 13.86 14.37 -7.29
N LEU A 29 13.65 14.73 -6.02
CA LEU A 29 12.86 13.94 -5.08
C LEU A 29 11.42 13.79 -5.57
N LYS A 30 10.78 14.89 -5.99
CA LYS A 30 9.42 14.86 -6.54
C LYS A 30 9.29 13.93 -7.75
N VAL A 31 10.24 14.00 -8.69
CA VAL A 31 10.26 13.11 -9.87
C VAL A 31 10.35 11.64 -9.44
N ARG A 32 11.31 11.31 -8.56
CA ARG A 32 11.49 9.93 -8.06
C ARG A 32 10.27 9.41 -7.31
N LEU A 33 9.66 10.24 -6.47
CA LEU A 33 8.45 9.88 -5.72
C LEU A 33 7.23 9.74 -6.62
N THR A 34 7.11 10.59 -7.63
CA THR A 34 6.04 10.50 -8.63
C THR A 34 6.17 9.20 -9.43
N ASP A 35 7.37 8.83 -9.84
CA ASP A 35 7.60 7.58 -10.56
C ASP A 35 7.37 6.36 -9.66
N ALA A 36 7.75 6.42 -8.37
CA ALA A 36 7.41 5.39 -7.40
C ALA A 36 5.89 5.28 -7.20
N ALA A 37 5.17 6.40 -7.08
CA ALA A 37 3.72 6.42 -6.93
C ALA A 37 2.99 5.83 -8.15
N LYS A 38 3.51 6.03 -9.37
CA LYS A 38 2.94 5.44 -10.60
C LYS A 38 3.00 3.92 -10.64
N LEU A 39 3.89 3.28 -9.87
CA LEU A 39 3.92 1.82 -9.74
C LEU A 39 2.69 1.27 -9.00
N HIS A 40 1.90 2.14 -8.38
CA HIS A 40 0.68 1.81 -7.66
C HIS A 40 -0.53 2.43 -8.40
N ASP A 41 -1.40 1.60 -9.00
CA ASP A 41 -2.44 2.06 -9.94
C ASP A 41 -3.67 2.64 -9.21
N VAL A 42 -4.11 3.85 -9.62
CA VAL A 42 -5.30 4.53 -9.04
C VAL A 42 -6.58 3.72 -9.25
N LEU A 43 -6.71 3.08 -10.41
CA LEU A 43 -7.98 2.53 -10.88
C LEU A 43 -8.05 1.04 -10.63
N ALA A 44 -6.96 0.31 -10.88
CA ALA A 44 -6.94 -1.12 -10.62
C ALA A 44 -7.01 -1.42 -9.12
N ASP A 45 -6.32 -0.68 -8.26
CA ASP A 45 -6.22 -1.03 -6.83
C ASP A 45 -7.58 -1.00 -6.11
N PRO A 46 -8.45 0.03 -6.24
CA PRO A 46 -9.76 0.04 -5.58
C PRO A 46 -10.76 -0.95 -6.17
N ILE A 47 -10.71 -1.16 -7.50
CA ILE A 47 -11.57 -2.12 -8.19
C ILE A 47 -11.20 -3.54 -7.78
N MET A 48 -9.92 -3.86 -7.74
CA MET A 48 -9.45 -5.19 -7.37
C MET A 48 -9.60 -5.46 -5.86
N PHE A 49 -9.43 -4.44 -5.02
CA PHE A 49 -9.67 -4.54 -3.58
C PHE A 49 -11.14 -4.88 -3.26
N ASN A 50 -12.10 -4.25 -3.95
CA ASN A 50 -13.53 -4.46 -3.69
C ASN A 50 -14.16 -5.52 -4.60
N GLY A 51 -13.58 -5.77 -5.78
CA GLY A 51 -14.17 -6.57 -6.84
C GLY A 51 -14.36 -8.03 -6.47
N GLY A 52 -13.40 -8.62 -5.75
CA GLY A 52 -13.54 -9.98 -5.21
C GLY A 52 -14.73 -10.09 -4.25
N THR A 53 -14.87 -9.12 -3.35
CA THR A 53 -16.00 -9.05 -2.41
C THR A 53 -17.33 -8.86 -3.13
N ILE A 54 -17.40 -7.94 -4.09
CA ILE A 54 -18.60 -7.70 -4.90
C ILE A 54 -19.01 -8.97 -5.64
N LEU A 55 -18.06 -9.69 -6.24
CA LEU A 55 -18.32 -10.94 -6.95
C LEU A 55 -18.84 -12.03 -6.03
N VAL A 56 -18.25 -12.20 -4.84
CA VAL A 56 -18.72 -13.15 -3.83
C VAL A 56 -20.14 -12.81 -3.36
N LEU A 57 -20.43 -11.52 -3.12
CA LEU A 57 -21.78 -11.07 -2.73
C LEU A 57 -22.80 -11.32 -3.84
N LEU A 58 -22.43 -11.09 -5.09
CA LEU A 58 -23.29 -11.37 -6.24
C LEU A 58 -23.56 -12.86 -6.38
N LEU A 59 -22.53 -13.70 -6.30
CA LEU A 59 -22.66 -15.16 -6.39
C LEU A 59 -23.51 -15.73 -5.25
N THR A 60 -23.33 -15.27 -4.01
CA THR A 60 -24.12 -15.70 -2.85
C THR A 60 -25.58 -15.24 -2.94
N THR A 61 -25.81 -14.01 -3.41
CA THR A 61 -27.17 -13.49 -3.68
C THR A 61 -27.87 -14.33 -4.74
N LEU A 62 -27.20 -14.62 -5.87
CA LEU A 62 -27.74 -15.48 -6.92
C LEU A 62 -28.02 -16.89 -6.41
N ALA A 63 -27.10 -17.48 -5.63
CA ALA A 63 -27.30 -18.80 -5.04
C ALA A 63 -28.54 -18.86 -4.11
N THR A 64 -28.88 -17.74 -3.47
CA THR A 64 -30.03 -17.64 -2.56
C THR A 64 -31.35 -17.46 -3.32
N LEU A 65 -31.35 -16.70 -4.42
CA LEU A 65 -32.56 -16.35 -5.17
C LEU A 65 -32.94 -17.37 -6.25
N LEU A 66 -31.97 -18.09 -6.82
CA LEU A 66 -32.17 -19.05 -7.92
C LEU A 66 -32.77 -20.43 -7.57
N PRO A 67 -32.85 -20.91 -6.31
CA PRO A 67 -33.52 -22.18 -6.00
C PRO A 67 -35.00 -22.22 -6.41
N ALA A 68 -35.61 -21.06 -6.70
CA ALA A 68 -36.98 -20.93 -7.20
C ALA A 68 -37.11 -21.09 -8.74
N THR A 69 -36.05 -21.47 -9.45
CA THR A 69 -36.02 -21.61 -10.91
C THR A 69 -35.79 -23.06 -11.35
N ASN A 70 -36.06 -23.38 -12.63
CA ASN A 70 -35.87 -24.72 -13.21
C ASN A 70 -34.39 -25.18 -13.29
N PHE A 71 -33.43 -24.34 -12.91
CA PHE A 71 -32.00 -24.62 -13.01
C PHE A 71 -31.39 -24.95 -11.64
N THR A 72 -31.67 -26.15 -11.15
CA THR A 72 -31.26 -26.64 -9.82
C THR A 72 -29.73 -26.72 -9.60
N TRP A 73 -28.93 -26.75 -10.67
CA TRP A 73 -27.47 -26.81 -10.61
C TRP A 73 -26.79 -25.45 -10.42
N VAL A 74 -27.50 -24.34 -10.68
CA VAL A 74 -26.90 -23.00 -10.69
C VAL A 74 -26.59 -22.52 -9.27
N ALA A 75 -27.49 -22.75 -8.32
CA ALA A 75 -27.27 -22.34 -6.93
C ALA A 75 -26.05 -23.06 -6.27
N PRO A 76 -25.88 -24.39 -6.43
CA PRO A 76 -24.65 -25.08 -6.03
C PRO A 76 -23.40 -24.54 -6.72
N LEU A 77 -23.44 -24.25 -8.02
CA LEU A 77 -22.30 -23.71 -8.74
C LEU A 77 -21.89 -22.33 -8.22
N CYS A 78 -22.85 -21.42 -8.05
CA CYS A 78 -22.60 -20.10 -7.50
C CYS A 78 -22.01 -20.17 -6.09
N SER A 79 -22.50 -21.08 -5.25
CA SER A 79 -21.97 -21.32 -3.90
C SER A 79 -20.53 -21.85 -3.93
N ALA A 80 -20.24 -22.81 -4.81
CA ALA A 80 -18.90 -23.37 -4.98
C ALA A 80 -17.90 -22.31 -5.47
N LEU A 81 -18.29 -21.49 -6.45
CA LEU A 81 -17.47 -20.39 -6.94
C LEU A 81 -17.23 -19.33 -5.85
N ALA A 82 -18.27 -18.95 -5.10
CA ALA A 82 -18.11 -18.02 -3.98
C ALA A 82 -17.13 -18.57 -2.93
N GLY A 83 -17.25 -19.85 -2.57
CA GLY A 83 -16.33 -20.53 -1.66
C GLY A 83 -14.88 -20.55 -2.17
N LEU A 84 -14.69 -20.81 -3.46
CA LEU A 84 -13.38 -20.76 -4.10
C LEU A 84 -12.75 -19.35 -4.02
N PHE A 85 -13.50 -18.31 -4.36
CA PHE A 85 -13.00 -16.92 -4.28
C PHE A 85 -12.63 -16.53 -2.85
N VAL A 86 -13.44 -16.93 -1.86
CA VAL A 86 -13.12 -16.71 -0.44
C VAL A 86 -11.85 -17.47 -0.05
N ALA A 87 -11.70 -18.73 -0.47
CA ALA A 87 -10.52 -19.52 -0.18
C ALA A 87 -9.26 -18.91 -0.83
N MET A 88 -9.35 -18.46 -2.07
CA MET A 88 -8.27 -17.78 -2.78
C MET A 88 -7.87 -16.48 -2.10
N GLU A 89 -8.84 -15.66 -1.67
CA GLU A 89 -8.55 -14.43 -0.92
C GLU A 89 -7.83 -14.74 0.39
N ARG A 90 -8.24 -15.76 1.12
CA ARG A 90 -7.57 -16.15 2.38
C ARG A 90 -6.17 -16.73 2.15
N ALA A 91 -5.98 -17.49 1.08
CA ALA A 91 -4.72 -18.14 0.77
C ALA A 91 -3.67 -17.17 0.20
N LEU A 92 -4.10 -16.23 -0.65
CA LEU A 92 -3.20 -15.35 -1.40
C LEU A 92 -3.19 -13.91 -0.86
N GLY A 93 -4.21 -13.53 -0.08
CA GLY A 93 -4.40 -12.19 0.51
C GLY A 93 -4.35 -11.06 -0.51
N PHE A 94 -5.08 -11.20 -1.62
CA PHE A 94 -5.10 -10.17 -2.65
C PHE A 94 -5.60 -8.84 -2.09
N GLY A 95 -6.64 -8.84 -1.25
CA GLY A 95 -7.13 -7.63 -0.59
C GLY A 95 -6.08 -6.93 0.26
N ALA A 96 -5.21 -7.68 0.96
CA ALA A 96 -4.11 -7.09 1.72
C ALA A 96 -3.06 -6.45 0.81
N ARG A 97 -2.74 -7.08 -0.33
CA ARG A 97 -1.80 -6.54 -1.33
C ARG A 97 -2.34 -5.27 -2.00
N TRP A 98 -3.60 -5.25 -2.42
CA TRP A 98 -4.21 -4.06 -3.01
C TRP A 98 -4.30 -2.89 -2.04
N ARG A 99 -4.62 -3.18 -0.76
CA ARG A 99 -4.55 -2.15 0.30
C ARG A 99 -3.12 -1.61 0.45
N TYR A 100 -2.13 -2.49 0.45
CA TYR A 100 -0.72 -2.09 0.52
C TYR A 100 -0.33 -1.16 -0.63
N HIS A 101 -0.67 -1.48 -1.89
CA HIS A 101 -0.34 -0.62 -3.03
C HIS A 101 -1.01 0.76 -2.90
N ARG A 102 -2.28 0.79 -2.52
CA ARG A 102 -3.00 2.04 -2.26
C ARG A 102 -2.38 2.88 -1.14
N GLU A 103 -1.99 2.26 -0.03
CA GLU A 103 -1.33 2.94 1.09
C GLU A 103 0.04 3.50 0.71
N MET A 104 0.86 2.72 0.00
CA MET A 104 2.18 3.18 -0.47
C MET A 104 2.06 4.39 -1.39
N ARG A 105 1.09 4.35 -2.32
CA ARG A 105 0.81 5.47 -3.21
C ARG A 105 0.50 6.76 -2.43
N PHE A 106 -0.47 6.70 -1.52
CA PHE A 106 -0.85 7.87 -0.73
C PHE A 106 0.29 8.39 0.13
N ALA A 107 1.13 7.49 0.64
CA ALA A 107 2.31 7.89 1.39
C ALA A 107 3.28 8.68 0.51
N TYR A 108 3.53 8.24 -0.74
CA TYR A 108 4.35 8.99 -1.70
C TYR A 108 3.74 10.34 -2.08
N GLU A 109 2.45 10.39 -2.37
CA GLU A 109 1.73 11.63 -2.68
C GLU A 109 1.81 12.62 -1.49
N SER A 110 1.66 12.13 -0.25
CA SER A 110 1.79 12.98 0.94
C SER A 110 3.18 13.59 1.11
N ILE A 111 4.25 12.84 0.78
CA ILE A 111 5.63 13.36 0.85
C ILE A 111 5.87 14.40 -0.25
N ILE A 112 5.28 14.21 -1.43
CA ILE A 112 5.31 15.22 -2.51
C ILE A 112 4.64 16.51 -2.03
N ASP A 113 3.45 16.42 -1.43
CA ASP A 113 2.77 17.58 -0.84
C ASP A 113 3.64 18.25 0.24
N MET A 114 4.29 17.47 1.11
CA MET A 114 5.20 18.04 2.10
C MET A 114 6.34 18.83 1.42
N LEU A 115 6.94 18.29 0.34
CA LEU A 115 7.97 18.97 -0.45
C LEU A 115 7.44 20.21 -1.19
N ASP A 116 6.16 20.28 -1.54
CA ASP A 116 5.51 21.47 -2.10
C ASP A 116 5.34 22.59 -1.06
N PHE A 117 5.10 22.24 0.20
CA PHE A 117 4.99 23.22 1.28
C PHE A 117 6.33 23.75 1.79
N LEU A 118 7.43 23.00 1.66
CA LEU A 118 8.73 23.38 2.22
C LEU A 118 9.17 24.84 1.90
N PRO A 119 9.01 25.38 0.68
CA PRO A 119 9.40 26.76 0.37
C PRO A 119 8.62 27.82 1.15
N VAL A 120 7.37 27.53 1.54
CA VAL A 120 6.51 28.48 2.28
C VAL A 120 6.68 28.38 3.79
N ILE A 121 7.39 27.37 4.30
CA ILE A 121 7.69 27.23 5.72
C ILE A 121 8.74 28.28 6.17
N PRO A 122 8.53 28.93 7.33
CA PRO A 122 9.52 29.86 7.90
C PRO A 122 10.89 29.21 8.11
N ALA A 123 11.96 29.95 7.83
CA ALA A 123 13.33 29.42 7.90
C ALA A 123 13.69 28.81 9.28
N SER A 124 13.10 29.31 10.36
CA SER A 124 13.27 28.77 11.72
C SER A 124 12.67 27.37 11.92
N GLU A 125 11.66 26.99 11.13
CA GLU A 125 10.94 25.72 11.25
C GLU A 125 11.35 24.70 10.17
N ARG A 126 12.01 25.15 9.09
CA ARG A 126 12.48 24.30 7.99
C ARG A 126 13.31 23.10 8.43
N PRO A 127 14.29 23.20 9.36
CA PRO A 127 15.08 22.03 9.76
C PRO A 127 14.23 20.91 10.36
N LYS A 128 13.23 21.29 11.19
CA LYS A 128 12.27 20.32 11.76
C LYS A 128 11.42 19.70 10.65
N TYR A 129 10.91 20.53 9.74
CA TYR A 129 10.04 20.08 8.66
C TYR A 129 10.78 19.15 7.66
N ILE A 130 12.04 19.45 7.34
CA ILE A 130 12.92 18.59 6.53
C ILE A 130 13.13 17.25 7.22
N ARG A 131 13.41 17.24 8.53
CA ARG A 131 13.53 15.99 9.28
C ARG A 131 12.26 15.17 9.23
N ASP A 132 11.10 15.80 9.32
CA ASP A 132 9.81 15.11 9.25
C ASP A 132 9.58 14.51 7.85
N ILE A 133 9.96 15.22 6.76
CA ILE A 133 9.97 14.69 5.39
C ILE A 133 10.85 13.44 5.28
N PHE A 134 12.09 13.50 5.76
CA PHE A 134 13.02 12.36 5.67
C PHE A 134 12.60 11.19 6.55
N THR A 135 12.00 11.46 7.70
CA THR A 135 11.44 10.42 8.58
C THR A 135 10.28 9.72 7.88
N ALA A 136 9.38 10.47 7.25
CA ALA A 136 8.28 9.91 6.47
C ALA A 136 8.81 9.10 5.27
N LEU A 137 9.77 9.66 4.51
CA LEU A 137 10.40 8.97 3.38
C LEU A 137 11.03 7.66 3.80
N TYR A 138 11.79 7.66 4.90
CA TYR A 138 12.44 6.47 5.42
C TYR A 138 11.42 5.41 5.87
N ALA A 139 10.36 5.83 6.58
CA ALA A 139 9.30 4.94 6.99
C ALA A 139 8.62 4.26 5.78
N VAL A 140 8.35 5.00 4.71
CA VAL A 140 7.77 4.44 3.49
C VAL A 140 8.74 3.47 2.80
N ARG A 141 10.01 3.86 2.63
CA ARG A 141 11.04 3.02 2.01
C ARG A 141 11.27 1.71 2.76
N SER A 142 11.23 1.74 4.09
CA SER A 142 11.37 0.53 4.92
C SER A 142 10.24 -0.49 4.72
N ARG A 143 9.08 -0.04 4.20
CA ARG A 143 7.92 -0.88 3.92
C ARG A 143 7.88 -1.42 2.49
N GLU A 144 8.71 -0.91 1.57
CA GLU A 144 8.64 -1.27 0.15
C GLU A 144 8.83 -2.78 -0.11
N SER A 145 9.63 -3.45 0.72
CA SER A 145 9.89 -4.90 0.64
C SER A 145 8.83 -5.74 1.35
N ALA A 146 7.92 -5.15 2.13
CA ALA A 146 6.96 -5.84 2.99
C ALA A 146 5.62 -6.11 2.27
N ILE A 147 5.66 -6.60 1.03
CA ILE A 147 4.45 -6.93 0.27
C ILE A 147 3.72 -8.10 0.96
N PRO A 148 2.44 -7.93 1.37
CA PRO A 148 1.71 -8.98 2.07
C PRO A 148 1.63 -10.29 1.29
N ASN A 149 1.90 -11.41 1.96
CA ASN A 149 1.80 -12.77 1.42
C ASN A 149 2.64 -13.05 0.17
N ALA A 150 3.68 -12.27 -0.15
CA ALA A 150 4.50 -12.45 -1.36
C ALA A 150 5.46 -13.67 -1.31
N GLY A 151 5.48 -14.43 -0.21
CA GLY A 151 6.52 -15.42 0.05
C GLY A 151 7.76 -14.77 0.66
N THR A 152 8.46 -15.51 1.52
CA THR A 152 9.53 -15.07 2.43
C THR A 152 10.22 -13.74 2.12
N ASN A 153 10.09 -12.83 3.09
CA ASN A 153 10.85 -11.59 3.25
C ASN A 153 12.34 -11.83 2.99
N SER A 154 12.81 -11.55 1.77
CA SER A 154 14.20 -11.19 1.57
C SER A 154 14.37 -9.83 2.24
N ALA A 155 15.10 -9.82 3.36
CA ALA A 155 15.37 -8.63 4.15
C ALA A 155 15.86 -7.47 3.26
N PRO A 156 15.51 -6.21 3.59
CA PRO A 156 16.14 -5.06 2.94
C PRO A 156 17.65 -5.10 3.22
N THR A 157 18.45 -5.17 2.16
CA THR A 157 19.91 -4.96 2.19
C THR A 157 20.23 -3.48 2.19
#